data_AF-A0A382NI68-F1
#
_entry.id   AF-A0A382NI68-F1
#
_cell.length_a   1.000
_cell.length_b   1.000
_cell.length_c   1.000
_cell.angle_alpha   90.00
_cell.angle_beta   90.00
_cell.angle_gamma   90.00
#
_symmetry.space_group_name_H-M   'P 1'
#
loop_
_entity.id
_entity.type
_entity.pdbx_description
1 polymer ?
#
loop_
_entity_poly.entity_id
_entity_poly.type
_entity_poly.pdbx_seq_one_letter_code
_entity_poly.pdbx_strand_id
1 'polypeptide(L)'
;MIRGAESDYSPSLRTEKQRLYEGVENQVSWFSENVDRSSGANLMRIGVISDTHNPSVGAEPPPEVKAAFQSVDVIIHAGDIYVPACLDWLEEIAPVYAVELGAASQFKDDARVVDKKRVIELEGHKIGLTH
;
A
#
# COMPACT_ATOMS: atom_id res chain seq x y z
N MET A 1 25.96 61.97 4.08
CA MET A 1 26.61 61.52 2.84
C MET A 1 26.58 59.99 2.81
N ILE A 2 25.89 59.41 1.80
CA ILE A 2 26.06 58.08 1.14
C ILE A 2 26.05 56.81 2.04
N ARG A 3 24.97 56.00 2.13
CA ARG A 3 24.43 54.90 1.25
C ARG A 3 25.40 53.75 0.89
N GLY A 4 24.94 52.50 1.11
CA GLY A 4 25.40 51.27 0.44
C GLY A 4 25.51 50.08 1.40
N ALA A 5 25.04 48.86 1.14
CA ALA A 5 24.21 48.31 0.07
C ALA A 5 23.65 46.97 0.60
N GLU A 6 22.32 46.78 0.58
CA GLU A 6 21.70 45.46 0.66
C GLU A 6 21.80 44.83 -0.75
N SER A 7 22.25 43.58 -0.84
CA SER A 7 22.35 42.87 -2.12
C SER A 7 21.01 42.23 -2.46
N ASP A 8 20.44 42.69 -3.57
CA ASP A 8 19.23 42.18 -4.21
C ASP A 8 19.35 40.69 -4.57
N TYR A 9 18.59 39.83 -3.88
CA TYR A 9 18.32 38.47 -4.36
C TYR A 9 17.02 38.49 -5.17
N SER A 10 17.16 38.51 -6.50
CA SER A 10 16.06 38.40 -7.45
C SER A 10 15.39 37.01 -7.35
N PRO A 11 14.06 36.89 -7.14
CA PRO A 11 13.39 35.59 -6.97
C PRO A 11 13.15 34.80 -8.27
N SER A 12 13.75 35.19 -9.40
CA SER A 12 13.25 34.82 -10.73
C SER A 12 13.99 33.70 -11.45
N LEU A 13 14.44 32.64 -10.77
CA LEU A 13 14.85 31.38 -11.44
C LEU A 13 14.54 30.16 -10.56
N ARG A 14 13.25 29.87 -10.35
CA ARG A 14 12.82 28.53 -9.89
C ARG A 14 12.81 27.59 -11.10
N THR A 15 13.57 26.51 -11.02
CA THR A 15 13.71 25.51 -12.08
C THR A 15 12.40 24.75 -12.30
N GLU A 16 12.16 24.28 -13.53
CA GLU A 16 10.98 23.45 -13.89
C GLU A 16 10.78 22.24 -12.98
N LYS A 17 11.87 21.72 -12.38
CA LYS A 17 11.81 20.62 -11.41
C LYS A 17 10.95 20.97 -10.19
N GLN A 18 10.97 22.20 -9.68
CA GLN A 18 10.24 22.58 -8.48
C GLN A 18 8.74 22.82 -8.75
N ARG A 19 8.37 23.19 -9.99
CA ARG A 19 6.97 23.30 -10.43
C ARG A 19 6.28 21.95 -10.62
N LEU A 20 7.04 20.91 -10.96
CA LEU A 20 6.49 19.56 -11.11
C LEU A 20 6.19 18.89 -9.76
N TYR A 21 6.89 19.28 -8.67
CA TYR A 21 6.58 18.75 -7.33
C TYR A 21 5.35 19.44 -6.70
N GLU A 22 5.21 20.76 -6.83
CA GLU A 22 4.02 21.49 -6.33
C GLU A 22 2.73 21.13 -7.12
N GLY A 23 2.85 20.57 -8.33
CA GLY A 23 1.72 20.11 -9.15
C GLY A 23 1.23 18.69 -8.84
N VAL A 24 2.00 17.87 -8.14
CA VAL A 24 1.61 16.49 -7.76
C VAL A 24 0.92 16.47 -6.40
N GLU A 25 1.24 17.41 -5.49
CA GLU A 25 0.60 17.50 -4.16
C GLU A 25 -0.91 17.85 -4.23
N ASN A 26 -1.39 18.41 -5.34
CA ASN A 26 -2.82 18.69 -5.57
C ASN A 26 -3.57 17.59 -6.37
N GLN A 27 -2.94 16.43 -6.62
CA GLN A 27 -3.58 15.26 -7.22
C GLN A 27 -3.68 14.08 -6.23
N VAL A 28 -3.20 14.25 -4.99
CA VAL A 28 -3.38 13.28 -3.90
C VAL A 28 -4.64 13.60 -3.10
N SER A 29 -5.78 13.74 -3.78
CA SER A 29 -7.11 13.86 -3.14
C SER A 29 -8.03 12.72 -3.60
N TRP A 30 -7.52 11.49 -3.64
CA TRP A 30 -8.31 10.33 -4.02
C TRP A 30 -8.75 9.53 -2.78
N PHE A 31 -10.07 9.50 -2.57
CA PHE A 31 -10.88 8.53 -1.80
C PHE A 31 -11.09 8.67 -0.28
N SER A 32 -10.89 9.84 0.34
CA SER A 32 -11.30 10.03 1.76
C SER A 32 -12.50 10.96 1.99
N GLU A 33 -12.85 11.81 1.03
CA GLU A 33 -13.85 12.86 1.26
C GLU A 33 -15.06 12.65 0.34
N ASN A 34 -16.21 12.43 0.95
CA ASN A 34 -17.55 12.27 0.34
C ASN A 34 -17.99 10.85 -0.03
N VAL A 35 -17.71 9.86 0.82
CA VAL A 35 -18.65 8.74 0.95
C VAL A 35 -19.71 9.17 1.95
N ASP A 36 -20.93 9.36 1.48
CA ASP A 36 -22.09 9.58 2.35
C ASP A 36 -22.36 8.31 3.18
N ARG A 37 -21.83 8.29 4.41
CA ARG A 37 -22.04 7.22 5.39
C ARG A 37 -23.42 7.27 6.07
N SER A 38 -24.32 8.15 5.63
CA SER A 38 -25.70 8.21 6.13
C SER A 38 -26.57 7.07 5.58
N SER A 39 -26.19 6.50 4.44
CA SER A 39 -26.67 5.20 4.02
C SER A 39 -25.86 4.12 4.75
N GLY A 40 -26.52 3.20 5.47
CA GLY A 40 -25.87 2.15 6.26
C GLY A 40 -25.07 1.10 5.45
N ALA A 41 -24.61 1.44 4.25
CA ALA A 41 -23.72 0.62 3.45
C ALA A 41 -22.27 0.84 3.92
N ASN A 42 -21.72 -0.14 4.64
CA ASN A 42 -20.27 -0.18 4.85
C ASN A 42 -19.60 -0.44 3.50
N LEU A 43 -18.79 0.51 3.02
CA LEU A 43 -17.89 0.27 1.89
C LEU A 43 -16.81 -0.72 2.30
N MET A 44 -16.59 -1.74 1.48
CA MET A 44 -15.51 -2.69 1.68
C MET A 44 -14.14 -2.01 1.48
N ARG A 45 -13.22 -2.23 2.42
CA ARG A 45 -11.85 -1.73 2.41
C ARG A 45 -10.88 -2.90 2.20
N ILE A 46 -10.06 -2.80 1.16
CA ILE A 46 -9.07 -3.82 0.79
C ILE A 46 -7.68 -3.25 1.07
N GLY A 47 -6.94 -3.88 1.99
CA GLY A 47 -5.50 -3.63 2.16
C GLY A 47 -4.71 -4.36 1.09
N VAL A 48 -3.69 -3.71 0.50
CA VAL A 48 -2.83 -4.33 -0.52
C VAL A 48 -1.37 -4.12 -0.14
N ILE A 49 -0.61 -5.21 -0.10
CA ILE A 49 0.83 -5.22 0.22
C ILE A 49 1.54 -6.24 -0.68
N SER A 50 2.87 -6.10 -0.82
CA SER A 50 3.73 -7.04 -1.54
C SER A 50 5.16 -6.93 -1.00
N ASP A 51 6.04 -7.81 -1.47
CA ASP A 51 7.49 -7.66 -1.29
C ASP A 51 7.92 -7.49 0.18
N THR A 52 7.25 -8.19 1.09
CA THR A 52 7.53 -8.11 2.52
C THR A 52 8.88 -8.72 2.86
N HIS A 53 9.31 -9.76 2.15
CA HIS A 53 10.67 -10.37 2.23
C HIS A 53 11.10 -10.78 3.65
N ASN A 54 10.20 -10.81 4.64
CA ASN A 54 10.50 -11.21 6.00
C ASN A 54 10.94 -12.69 6.03
N PRO A 55 12.05 -13.07 6.69
CA PRO A 55 12.78 -12.29 7.68
C PRO A 55 13.98 -11.45 7.16
N SER A 56 14.20 -11.36 5.85
CA SER A 56 15.39 -10.73 5.26
C SER A 56 15.51 -9.23 5.54
N VAL A 57 14.38 -8.55 5.73
CA VAL A 57 14.30 -7.10 6.01
C VAL A 57 13.88 -6.78 7.45
N GLY A 58 13.59 -7.79 8.26
CA GLY A 58 13.08 -7.67 9.63
C GLY A 58 12.29 -8.91 10.03
N ALA A 59 12.11 -9.16 11.33
CA ALA A 59 11.39 -10.35 11.80
C ALA A 59 9.92 -10.38 11.36
N GLU A 60 9.28 -9.21 11.32
CA GLU A 60 7.87 -8.99 10.97
C GLU A 60 7.76 -7.76 10.06
N PRO A 61 6.62 -7.55 9.36
CA PRO A 61 6.35 -6.28 8.69
C PRO A 61 6.40 -5.09 9.67
N PRO A 62 6.71 -3.86 9.19
CA PRO A 62 6.74 -2.68 10.03
C PRO A 62 5.40 -2.44 10.76
N PRO A 63 5.39 -1.99 12.02
CA PRO A 63 4.16 -1.76 12.79
C PRO A 63 3.21 -0.73 12.14
N GLU A 64 3.73 0.15 11.29
CA GLU A 64 2.96 1.10 10.48
C GLU A 64 1.97 0.38 9.55
N VAL A 65 2.24 -0.86 9.14
CA VAL A 65 1.31 -1.69 8.35
C VAL A 65 0.04 -1.97 9.15
N LYS A 66 0.13 -2.28 10.44
CA LYS A 66 -1.05 -2.47 11.33
C LYS A 66 -1.88 -1.19 11.43
N ALA A 67 -1.22 -0.03 11.53
CA ALA A 67 -1.92 1.24 11.57
C ALA A 67 -2.59 1.58 10.22
N ALA A 68 -1.89 1.37 9.11
CA ALA A 68 -2.41 1.63 7.77
C ALA A 68 -3.57 0.71 7.40
N PHE A 69 -3.52 -0.55 7.84
CA PHE A 69 -4.56 -1.56 7.56
C PHE A 69 -5.65 -1.60 8.64
N GLN A 70 -5.70 -0.60 9.52
CA GLN A 70 -6.75 -0.53 10.52
C GLN A 70 -8.13 -0.48 9.85
N SER A 71 -9.01 -1.42 10.20
CA SER A 71 -10.38 -1.52 9.69
C SER A 71 -10.48 -1.89 8.20
N VAL A 72 -9.47 -2.52 7.61
CA VAL A 72 -9.66 -3.21 6.32
C VAL A 72 -10.45 -4.49 6.54
N ASP A 73 -11.30 -4.85 5.58
CA ASP A 73 -12.11 -6.06 5.64
C ASP A 73 -11.36 -7.29 5.12
N VAL A 74 -10.33 -7.06 4.30
CA VAL A 74 -9.48 -8.09 3.69
C VAL A 74 -8.12 -7.51 3.34
N ILE A 75 -7.10 -8.37 3.32
CA ILE A 75 -5.75 -8.05 2.84
C ILE A 75 -5.40 -8.91 1.63
N ILE A 76 -4.75 -8.29 0.65
CA ILE A 76 -4.16 -8.94 -0.52
C ILE A 76 -2.64 -8.81 -0.45
N HIS A 77 -1.93 -9.93 -0.52
CA HIS A 77 -0.47 -9.98 -0.67
C HIS A 77 -0.08 -10.38 -2.10
N ALA A 78 0.59 -9.51 -2.84
CA ALA A 78 0.95 -9.73 -4.25
C ALA A 78 2.28 -10.50 -4.46
N GLY A 79 2.65 -11.36 -3.52
CA GLY A 79 3.86 -12.20 -3.59
C GLY A 79 5.13 -11.59 -2.99
N ASP A 80 6.22 -12.33 -3.18
CA ASP A 80 7.52 -12.15 -2.51
C ASP A 80 7.44 -12.28 -0.98
N ILE A 81 6.76 -13.35 -0.54
CA ILE A 81 6.60 -13.78 0.84
C ILE A 81 7.58 -14.94 1.08
N TYR A 82 8.51 -14.79 2.02
CA TYR A 82 9.50 -15.86 2.24
C TYR A 82 9.03 -16.91 3.25
N VAL A 83 8.17 -16.55 4.21
CA VAL A 83 7.69 -17.45 5.27
C VAL A 83 6.20 -17.26 5.60
N PRO A 84 5.47 -18.33 5.97
CA PRO A 84 4.06 -18.25 6.40
C PRO A 84 3.79 -17.32 7.58
N ALA A 85 4.76 -17.17 8.50
CA ALA A 85 4.61 -16.31 9.67
C ALA A 85 4.33 -14.83 9.32
N CYS A 86 4.76 -14.36 8.15
CA CYS A 86 4.41 -13.03 7.66
C CYS A 86 2.90 -12.91 7.39
N LEU A 87 2.28 -13.97 6.86
CA LEU A 87 0.84 -13.99 6.60
C LEU A 87 0.05 -14.17 7.88
N ASP A 88 0.56 -14.97 8.83
CA ASP A 88 -0.04 -15.11 10.17
C ASP A 88 -0.14 -13.75 10.87
N TRP A 89 0.93 -12.95 10.79
CA TRP A 89 0.97 -11.61 11.35
C TRP A 89 -0.04 -10.66 10.68
N LEU A 90 -0.22 -10.76 9.36
CA LEU A 90 -1.21 -9.96 8.62
C LEU A 90 -2.65 -10.41 8.93
N GLU A 91 -2.88 -11.70 9.15
CA GLU A 91 -4.20 -12.24 9.50
C GLU A 91 -4.70 -11.85 10.89
N GLU A 92 -3.82 -11.36 11.77
CA GLU A 92 -4.23 -10.70 13.01
C GLU A 92 -5.08 -9.44 12.74
N ILE A 93 -4.95 -8.84 11.54
CA ILE A 93 -5.64 -7.62 11.14
C ILE A 93 -6.95 -7.96 10.42
N ALA A 94 -6.86 -8.77 9.36
CA ALA A 94 -7.98 -9.16 8.51
C ALA A 94 -7.64 -10.42 7.67
N PRO A 95 -8.62 -11.16 7.13
CA PRO A 95 -8.37 -12.32 6.27
C PRO A 95 -7.44 -12.00 5.09
N VAL A 96 -6.51 -12.91 4.76
CA VAL A 96 -5.48 -12.68 3.74
C VAL A 96 -5.66 -13.57 2.50
N TYR A 97 -5.57 -12.95 1.32
CA TYR A 97 -5.36 -13.65 0.05
C TYR A 97 -3.96 -13.34 -0.48
N ALA A 98 -3.20 -14.38 -0.82
CA ALA A 98 -1.84 -14.24 -1.35
C ALA A 98 -1.63 -15.00 -2.66
N VAL A 99 -0.70 -14.51 -3.46
CA VAL A 99 -0.07 -15.20 -4.59
C VAL A 99 1.42 -15.29 -4.35
N GLU A 100 2.12 -16.23 -4.98
CA GLU A 100 3.58 -16.35 -4.88
C GLU A 100 4.20 -16.92 -6.15
N LEU A 101 5.49 -16.67 -6.40
CA LEU A 101 6.22 -17.20 -7.55
C LEU A 101 7.16 -18.36 -7.12
N GLY A 102 6.67 -19.60 -7.18
CA GLY A 102 7.53 -20.77 -7.08
C GLY A 102 7.98 -21.14 -5.65
N ALA A 103 7.42 -20.54 -4.61
CA ALA A 103 7.64 -20.94 -3.20
C ALA A 103 6.69 -22.07 -2.72
N ALA A 104 6.27 -22.95 -3.63
CA ALA A 104 5.25 -23.97 -3.35
C ALA A 104 5.64 -24.93 -2.21
N SER A 105 6.94 -25.10 -1.91
CA SER A 105 7.37 -25.93 -0.79
C SER A 105 7.16 -25.29 0.58
N GLN A 106 7.30 -23.96 0.69
CA GLN A 106 7.14 -23.22 1.95
C GLN A 106 5.67 -23.08 2.32
N PHE A 107 4.78 -23.00 1.32
CA PHE A 107 3.35 -22.73 1.47
C PHE A 107 2.46 -23.90 1.05
N LYS A 108 3.01 -25.12 0.99
CA LYS A 108 2.31 -26.29 0.43
C LYS A 108 0.93 -26.55 1.03
N ASP A 109 0.79 -26.31 2.33
CA ASP A 109 -0.43 -26.55 3.11
C ASP A 109 -1.10 -25.23 3.57
N ASP A 110 -0.69 -24.09 3.00
CA ASP A 110 -1.24 -22.78 3.32
C ASP A 110 -2.28 -22.34 2.27
N ALA A 111 -3.56 -22.46 2.62
CA ALA A 111 -4.67 -22.14 1.72
C ALA A 111 -4.72 -20.65 1.30
N ARG A 112 -4.04 -19.77 2.05
CA ARG A 112 -3.99 -18.34 1.73
C ARG A 112 -3.17 -18.09 0.49
N VAL A 113 -2.21 -18.94 0.15
CA VAL A 113 -1.28 -18.76 -0.96
C VAL A 113 -1.66 -19.63 -2.15
N VAL A 114 -1.60 -19.07 -3.36
CA VAL A 114 -1.67 -19.86 -4.60
C VAL A 114 -0.48 -19.56 -5.50
N ASP A 115 -0.08 -20.55 -6.29
CA ASP A 115 1.03 -20.40 -7.23
C ASP A 115 0.63 -19.48 -8.40
N LYS A 116 1.45 -18.46 -8.63
CA LYS A 116 1.46 -17.50 -9.75
C LYS A 116 0.27 -16.55 -9.86
N LYS A 117 -0.97 -17.06 -9.83
CA LYS A 117 -2.16 -16.25 -10.15
C LYS A 117 -3.39 -16.62 -9.35
N ARG A 118 -4.17 -15.61 -9.00
CA ARG A 118 -5.50 -15.74 -8.38
C ARG A 118 -6.47 -14.77 -9.03
N VAL A 119 -7.75 -15.15 -9.08
CA VAL A 119 -8.84 -14.19 -9.27
C VAL A 119 -9.76 -14.34 -8.07
N ILE A 120 -10.03 -13.24 -7.37
CA ILE A 120 -11.02 -13.17 -6.30
C ILE A 120 -12.18 -12.29 -6.74
N GLU A 121 -13.36 -12.52 -6.17
CA GLU A 121 -14.55 -11.71 -6.40
C GLU A 121 -14.99 -11.10 -5.07
N LEU A 122 -14.98 -9.76 -5.01
CA LEU A 122 -15.32 -8.98 -3.82
C LEU A 122 -16.32 -7.90 -4.22
N GLU A 123 -17.47 -7.82 -3.53
CA GLU A 123 -18.55 -6.85 -3.83
C GLU A 123 -18.94 -6.81 -5.34
N GLY A 124 -18.97 -7.96 -6.00
CA GLY A 124 -19.30 -8.07 -7.44
C GLY A 124 -18.17 -7.64 -8.39
N HIS A 125 -16.99 -7.29 -7.89
CA HIS A 125 -15.81 -6.97 -8.67
C HIS A 125 -14.81 -8.12 -8.70
N LYS A 126 -14.34 -8.49 -9.91
CA LYS A 126 -13.28 -9.47 -10.08
C LYS A 126 -11.92 -8.78 -10.02
N ILE A 127 -11.09 -9.23 -9.10
CA ILE A 127 -9.73 -8.72 -8.88
C ILE A 127 -8.75 -9.82 -9.27
N GLY A 128 -7.90 -9.54 -10.25
CA GLY A 128 -6.80 -10.42 -10.64
C GLY A 128 -5.55 -10.11 -9.82
N LEU A 129 -4.93 -11.17 -9.30
CA LEU A 129 -3.66 -11.10 -8.58
C LEU A 129 -2.63 -11.92 -9.36
N THR A 130 -1.47 -11.31 -9.60
CA THR A 130 -0.25 -11.96 -10.07
C THR A 130 0.91 -11.37 -9.28
N HIS A 131 1.92 -12.19 -9.04
CA HIS A 131 3.25 -11.67 -8.76
C HIS A 131 3.88 -11.19 -10.07
#